data_AF-A0A0X3PWC3-F1
#
_entry.id   AF-A0A0X3PWC3-F1
#
_cell.length_a   1.000
_cell.length_b   1.000
_cell.length_c   1.000
_cell.angle_alpha   90.00
_cell.angle_beta   90.00
_cell.angle_gamma   90.00
#
_symmetry.space_group_name_H-M   'P 1'
#
loop_
_entity.id
_entity.type
_entity.pdbx_description
1 polymer ?
#
loop_
_entity_poly.entity_id
_entity_poly.type
_entity_poly.pdbx_seq_one_letter_code
_entity_poly.pdbx_strand_id
1 'polypeptide(L)'
;KFQTEQLKNRGLVVLRHRMSIKTMHGFRTLLSLPTSHLLSMARFSSHVCNEVNIPMIDRSLQHRIFGKHIAKYEKSLPALEVLASHGININGERSSELPCSFTLPELLGENVSQHFETIAQELTEPYVRLIDATPPKLPSLPPRWELNPGWTRYTDVQATRVCCPFEDLLFFDVEVLVQESNAPILAVAMSPNACYLWLSDRLFGKELANGRQCELPQLIPFYSSHLKRSSPKLIIGHFISYDRARVGDEYLPQITGLRFLDTMSMHISVSGLTTTQRHLKLASDKRLYNNKLWRSFFPESSSRGQYLPTNGNATSNELKWVTETSLNGLVDVFKFYCKKDPPQNKDKRAVFEKGAIEDVVNNLQELATYCATDVLMTFEVFRELWPQFKKRFPHPVTLGGLLEMGSMYLPVNQSWIRFQREAEKTYTILQEKQREMLKCLAEDALRRHSGPSKTLAPTFPVMHFYFG
;
A
#
# COMPACT_ATOMS: atom_id res chain seq x y z
N LYS A 1 12.79 -20.65 28.26
CA LYS A 1 11.51 -21.41 28.47
C LYS A 1 10.35 -20.50 28.89
N PHE A 2 10.54 -19.50 29.76
CA PHE A 2 9.48 -18.52 30.13
C PHE A 2 9.11 -17.50 29.04
N GLN A 3 10.03 -17.15 28.12
CA GLN A 3 9.74 -16.23 27.00
C GLN A 3 8.98 -16.90 25.83
N THR A 4 9.09 -18.22 25.68
CA THR A 4 8.48 -18.97 24.59
C THR A 4 6.98 -19.20 24.82
N GLU A 5 6.54 -19.28 26.08
CA GLU A 5 5.11 -19.36 26.42
C GLU A 5 4.37 -18.01 26.29
N GLN A 6 5.03 -16.88 26.57
CA GLN A 6 4.41 -15.57 26.37
C GLN A 6 4.20 -15.23 24.88
N LEU A 7 5.07 -15.71 23.99
CA LEU A 7 4.91 -15.54 22.54
C LEU A 7 3.78 -16.42 21.97
N LYS A 8 3.61 -17.65 22.48
CA LYS A 8 2.46 -18.52 22.14
C LYS A 8 1.11 -17.90 22.56
N ASN A 9 1.06 -17.24 23.72
CA ASN A 9 -0.15 -16.57 24.18
C ASN A 9 -0.47 -15.27 23.44
N ARG A 10 0.52 -14.59 22.84
CA ARG A 10 0.30 -13.35 22.07
C ARG A 10 -0.14 -13.59 20.62
N GLY A 11 0.35 -14.65 19.97
CA GLY A 11 -0.12 -15.03 18.62
C GLY A 11 -1.58 -15.52 18.60
N LEU A 12 -2.05 -16.17 19.67
CA LEU A 12 -3.42 -16.65 19.78
C LEU A 12 -4.47 -15.55 20.07
N VAL A 13 -4.05 -14.38 20.55
CA VAL A 13 -4.97 -13.28 20.88
C VAL A 13 -5.43 -12.52 19.63
N VAL A 14 -4.62 -12.51 18.56
CA VAL A 14 -4.94 -11.82 17.30
C VAL A 14 -6.06 -12.52 16.51
N LEU A 15 -6.17 -13.86 16.62
CA LEU A 15 -7.27 -14.64 16.02
C LEU A 15 -8.52 -14.73 16.91
N ARG A 16 -8.39 -14.52 18.22
CA ARG A 16 -9.49 -14.67 19.20
C ARG A 16 -10.57 -13.59 19.15
N HIS A 17 -10.31 -12.44 18.54
CA HIS A 17 -11.25 -11.30 18.55
C HIS A 17 -12.07 -11.14 17.26
N ARG A 18 -11.92 -12.03 16.27
CA ARG A 18 -12.63 -11.95 14.97
C ARG A 18 -13.75 -12.98 14.76
N MET A 19 -14.16 -13.73 15.78
CA MET A 19 -15.26 -14.70 15.62
C MET A 19 -16.48 -14.33 16.46
N SER A 20 -17.63 -14.29 15.79
CA SER A 20 -18.96 -14.14 16.40
C SER A 20 -19.16 -15.11 17.58
N ILE A 21 -19.92 -14.68 18.59
CA ILE A 21 -20.24 -15.48 19.80
C ILE A 21 -20.88 -16.84 19.44
N LYS A 22 -21.46 -17.00 18.24
CA LYS A 22 -21.96 -18.30 17.73
C LYS A 22 -20.85 -19.30 17.40
N THR A 23 -19.65 -18.85 17.01
CA THR A 23 -18.49 -19.73 16.71
C THR A 23 -17.74 -20.16 17.97
N MET A 24 -17.93 -19.44 19.09
CA MET A 24 -17.25 -19.70 20.36
C MET A 24 -17.72 -20.97 21.09
N HIS A 25 -18.96 -21.43 20.88
CA HIS A 25 -19.45 -22.67 21.49
C HIS A 25 -18.80 -23.94 20.89
N GLY A 26 -18.30 -23.87 19.64
CA GLY A 26 -17.56 -24.98 19.03
C GLY A 26 -16.10 -25.07 19.50
N PHE A 27 -15.48 -23.94 19.87
CA PHE A 27 -14.04 -23.87 20.15
C PHE A 27 -13.67 -24.20 21.61
N ARG A 28 -14.58 -23.99 22.58
CA ARG A 28 -14.34 -24.37 23.99
C ARG A 28 -14.35 -25.89 24.20
N THR A 29 -15.02 -26.64 23.34
CA THR A 29 -15.10 -28.11 23.41
C THR A 29 -13.82 -28.79 22.90
N LEU A 30 -12.94 -28.08 22.20
CA LEU A 30 -11.72 -28.65 21.59
C LEU A 30 -10.50 -28.75 22.52
N LEU A 31 -10.55 -28.17 23.73
CA LEU A 31 -9.44 -28.19 24.68
C LEU A 31 -9.69 -29.07 25.92
N SER A 32 -10.71 -29.92 25.90
CA SER A 32 -10.99 -30.86 27.00
C SER A 32 -11.52 -32.22 26.52
N LEU A 33 -11.06 -32.71 25.37
CA LEU A 33 -11.46 -34.04 24.90
C LEU A 33 -10.59 -35.15 25.52
N PRO A 34 -11.21 -36.17 26.14
CA PRO A 34 -10.47 -37.29 26.73
C PRO A 34 -9.77 -38.13 25.67
N THR A 35 -8.83 -38.94 26.14
CA THR A 35 -7.98 -39.97 25.49
C THR A 35 -8.66 -40.92 24.46
N SER A 36 -9.96 -40.75 24.21
CA SER A 36 -10.74 -41.38 23.15
C SER A 36 -10.34 -40.98 21.71
N HIS A 37 -9.62 -39.87 21.52
CA HIS A 37 -9.15 -39.44 20.20
C HIS A 37 -8.01 -40.31 19.61
N LEU A 38 -7.32 -41.09 20.44
CA LEU A 38 -6.28 -42.03 19.99
C LEU A 38 -6.86 -43.28 19.33
N LEU A 39 -8.14 -43.62 19.59
CA LEU A 39 -8.84 -44.74 18.93
C LEU A 39 -9.47 -44.34 17.59
N SER A 40 -9.44 -43.06 17.21
CA SER A 40 -9.83 -42.58 15.88
C SER A 40 -8.72 -42.75 14.83
N MET A 41 -7.54 -43.26 15.20
CA MET A 41 -6.46 -43.59 14.24
C MET A 41 -6.80 -44.81 13.37
N ALA A 42 -7.97 -45.45 13.53
CA ALA A 42 -8.40 -46.62 12.76
C ALA A 42 -9.27 -46.28 11.52
N ARG A 43 -9.25 -45.03 11.03
CA ARG A 43 -9.89 -44.65 9.75
C ARG A 43 -8.90 -43.96 8.82
N PHE A 44 -7.70 -44.51 8.66
CA PHE A 44 -6.84 -44.08 7.56
C PHE A 44 -7.48 -44.55 6.25
N SER A 45 -7.96 -43.59 5.46
CA SER A 45 -8.24 -43.82 4.05
C SER A 45 -7.00 -44.45 3.41
N SER A 46 -7.20 -45.44 2.54
CA SER A 46 -6.15 -46.02 1.69
C SER A 46 -5.23 -44.95 1.09
N HIS A 47 -3.93 -45.20 1.10
CA HIS A 47 -2.94 -44.38 0.39
C HIS A 47 -3.26 -44.38 -1.10
N VAL A 48 -3.64 -43.23 -1.64
CA VAL A 48 -4.01 -43.10 -3.06
C VAL A 48 -3.05 -42.13 -3.70
N CYS A 49 -2.41 -42.58 -4.76
CA CYS A 49 -1.55 -41.75 -5.60
C CYS A 49 -2.30 -41.29 -6.85
N ASN A 50 -1.86 -40.18 -7.42
CA ASN A 50 -2.32 -39.75 -8.74
C ASN A 50 -1.70 -40.60 -9.89
N GLU A 51 -1.92 -40.17 -11.12
CA GLU A 51 -1.50 -40.85 -12.36
C GLU A 51 0.02 -41.02 -12.49
N VAL A 52 0.79 -40.22 -11.75
CA VAL A 52 2.26 -40.23 -11.72
C VAL A 52 2.79 -40.56 -10.32
N ASN A 53 2.07 -41.42 -9.59
CA ASN A 53 2.48 -41.97 -8.29
C ASN A 53 2.81 -40.91 -7.20
N ILE A 54 2.21 -39.71 -7.27
CA ILE A 54 2.34 -38.69 -6.23
C ILE A 54 1.26 -38.94 -5.16
N PRO A 55 1.63 -39.03 -3.87
CA PRO A 55 0.68 -39.17 -2.78
C PRO A 55 -0.30 -38.00 -2.77
N MET A 56 -1.59 -38.33 -2.71
CA MET A 56 -2.65 -37.34 -2.64
C MET A 56 -3.03 -37.07 -1.18
N ILE A 57 -3.63 -35.90 -0.95
CA ILE A 57 -4.19 -35.52 0.35
C ILE A 57 -5.21 -36.56 0.88
N ASP A 58 -5.42 -36.54 2.19
CA ASP A 58 -6.42 -37.39 2.85
C ASP A 58 -7.81 -37.25 2.21
N ARG A 59 -8.56 -38.34 2.14
CA ARG A 59 -9.85 -38.38 1.44
C ARG A 59 -10.95 -37.59 2.13
N SER A 60 -10.91 -37.45 3.45
CA SER A 60 -11.84 -36.58 4.17
C SER A 60 -11.59 -35.12 3.79
N LEU A 61 -10.32 -34.73 3.66
CA LEU A 61 -9.91 -33.40 3.21
C LEU A 61 -10.28 -33.17 1.74
N GLN A 62 -10.05 -34.17 0.87
CA GLN A 62 -10.44 -34.12 -0.53
C GLN A 62 -11.95 -33.90 -0.69
N HIS A 63 -12.76 -34.71 -0.01
CA HIS A 63 -14.21 -34.59 -0.07
C HIS A 63 -14.66 -33.22 0.41
N ARG A 64 -14.05 -32.67 1.46
CA ARG A 64 -14.38 -31.35 1.98
C ARG A 64 -14.01 -30.22 1.02
N ILE A 65 -12.83 -30.24 0.42
CA ILE A 65 -12.34 -29.17 -0.46
C ILE A 65 -13.05 -29.20 -1.82
N PHE A 66 -13.24 -30.39 -2.39
CA PHE A 66 -13.67 -30.56 -3.78
C PHE A 66 -15.08 -31.14 -3.93
N GLY A 67 -15.76 -31.49 -2.84
CA GLY A 67 -17.06 -32.17 -2.85
C GLY A 67 -17.01 -33.58 -3.45
N LYS A 68 -15.82 -34.12 -3.74
CA LYS A 68 -15.63 -35.38 -4.48
C LYS A 68 -14.60 -36.27 -3.80
N HIS A 69 -14.87 -37.57 -3.87
CA HIS A 69 -13.97 -38.61 -3.37
C HIS A 69 -13.43 -39.43 -4.55
N ILE A 70 -12.13 -39.35 -4.81
CA ILE A 70 -11.46 -40.14 -5.86
C ILE A 70 -10.71 -41.28 -5.19
N ALA A 71 -11.15 -42.51 -5.41
CA ALA A 71 -10.54 -43.68 -4.77
C ALA A 71 -9.30 -44.20 -5.51
N LYS A 72 -9.15 -43.91 -6.80
CA LYS A 72 -8.04 -44.41 -7.63
C LYS A 72 -7.79 -43.48 -8.82
N TYR A 73 -6.53 -43.40 -9.24
CA TYR A 73 -6.11 -42.75 -10.47
C TYR A 73 -5.44 -43.78 -11.39
N GLU A 74 -5.67 -43.66 -12.70
CA GLU A 74 -5.02 -44.51 -13.70
C GLU A 74 -3.64 -43.96 -14.04
N LYS A 75 -2.63 -44.82 -14.19
CA LYS A 75 -1.28 -44.34 -14.51
C LYS A 75 -1.23 -43.73 -15.90
N SER A 76 -0.66 -42.53 -16.01
CA SER A 76 -0.49 -41.85 -17.29
C SER A 76 0.88 -42.18 -17.89
N LEU A 77 0.93 -43.17 -18.80
CA LEU A 77 2.17 -43.57 -19.48
C LEU A 77 2.88 -42.39 -20.16
N PRO A 78 2.20 -41.48 -20.90
CA PRO A 78 2.87 -40.35 -21.53
C PRO A 78 3.52 -39.40 -20.52
N ALA A 79 2.85 -39.14 -19.39
CA ALA A 79 3.42 -38.28 -18.35
C ALA A 79 4.63 -38.94 -17.68
N LEU A 80 4.60 -40.25 -17.47
CA LEU A 80 5.72 -41.01 -16.92
C LEU A 80 6.94 -40.99 -17.86
N GLU A 81 6.74 -41.09 -19.17
CA GLU A 81 7.82 -41.01 -20.18
C GLU A 81 8.49 -39.63 -20.17
N VAL A 82 7.70 -38.55 -20.14
CA VAL A 82 8.25 -37.18 -20.04
C VAL A 82 9.01 -36.97 -18.73
N LEU A 83 8.51 -37.49 -17.62
CA LEU A 83 9.21 -37.38 -16.33
C LEU A 83 10.52 -38.18 -16.35
N ALA A 84 10.51 -39.36 -16.97
CA ALA A 84 11.72 -40.16 -17.17
C ALA A 84 12.75 -39.46 -18.07
N SER A 85 12.32 -38.77 -19.13
CA SER A 85 13.23 -38.01 -20.01
C SER A 85 13.93 -36.85 -19.28
N HIS A 86 13.34 -36.35 -18.20
CA HIS A 86 13.93 -35.34 -17.31
C HIS A 86 14.69 -35.96 -16.12
N GLY A 87 14.91 -37.28 -16.11
CA GLY A 87 15.63 -37.98 -15.05
C GLY A 87 14.85 -38.19 -13.75
N ILE A 88 13.52 -37.99 -13.75
CA ILE A 88 12.67 -38.15 -12.57
C ILE A 88 12.12 -39.58 -12.54
N ASN A 89 12.73 -40.45 -11.73
CA ASN A 89 12.23 -41.82 -11.55
C ASN A 89 11.15 -41.88 -10.46
N ILE A 90 9.93 -42.20 -10.88
CA ILE A 90 8.74 -42.26 -10.02
C ILE A 90 8.40 -43.69 -9.56
N ASN A 91 9.10 -44.67 -10.12
CA ASN A 91 8.94 -46.10 -9.78
C ASN A 91 9.94 -46.57 -8.70
N GLY A 92 10.81 -45.68 -8.21
CA GLY A 92 11.71 -45.97 -7.08
C GLY A 92 10.98 -46.02 -5.74
N GLU A 93 11.58 -46.69 -4.75
CA GLU A 93 11.09 -46.70 -3.36
C GLU A 93 11.06 -45.27 -2.81
N ARG A 94 9.87 -44.82 -2.39
CA ARG A 94 9.68 -43.53 -1.72
C ARG A 94 9.45 -43.76 -0.23
N SER A 95 9.92 -42.80 0.57
CA SER A 95 9.62 -42.69 1.99
C SER A 95 8.12 -42.83 2.22
N SER A 96 7.72 -43.76 3.09
CA SER A 96 6.34 -44.08 3.47
C SER A 96 5.74 -43.03 4.41
N GLU A 97 5.86 -41.76 4.06
CA GLU A 97 5.24 -40.69 4.85
C GLU A 97 3.72 -40.79 4.73
N LEU A 98 3.07 -41.08 5.85
CA LEU A 98 1.62 -41.15 5.94
C LEU A 98 1.00 -39.79 5.59
N PRO A 99 -0.13 -39.76 4.88
CA PRO A 99 -0.83 -38.51 4.60
C PRO A 99 -1.16 -37.77 5.91
N CYS A 100 -0.80 -36.49 5.97
CA CYS A 100 -1.21 -35.64 7.08
C CYS A 100 -2.74 -35.50 7.09
N SER A 101 -3.37 -35.83 8.23
CA SER A 101 -4.81 -35.72 8.42
C SER A 101 -5.11 -34.65 9.47
N PHE A 102 -5.92 -33.68 9.12
CA PHE A 102 -6.43 -32.67 10.05
C PHE A 102 -7.86 -32.28 9.68
N THR A 103 -8.67 -32.04 10.70
CA THR A 103 -10.06 -31.62 10.54
C THR A 103 -10.10 -30.13 10.24
N LEU A 104 -10.46 -29.76 9.01
CA LEU A 104 -10.83 -28.37 8.68
C LEU A 104 -12.16 -27.95 9.36
N PRO A 105 -12.40 -26.65 9.55
CA PRO A 105 -13.75 -26.14 9.80
C PRO A 105 -14.70 -26.47 8.64
N GLU A 106 -16.00 -26.31 8.88
CA GLU A 106 -16.99 -26.38 7.82
C GLU A 106 -16.77 -25.24 6.82
N LEU A 107 -16.94 -25.56 5.52
CA LEU A 107 -16.92 -24.54 4.48
C LEU A 107 -18.24 -23.75 4.52
N LEU A 108 -18.15 -22.50 4.09
CA LEU A 108 -19.30 -21.64 3.86
C LEU A 108 -19.65 -21.78 2.39
N GLY A 109 -20.71 -22.53 2.08
CA GLY A 109 -21.06 -22.89 0.70
C GLY A 109 -20.49 -24.25 0.27
N GLU A 110 -20.55 -24.54 -1.03
CA GLU A 110 -20.33 -25.88 -1.61
C GLU A 110 -18.85 -26.18 -1.90
N ASN A 111 -18.02 -25.15 -2.06
CA ASN A 111 -16.62 -25.29 -2.44
C ASN A 111 -15.75 -24.16 -1.87
N VAL A 112 -14.42 -24.31 -2.02
CA VAL A 112 -13.44 -23.35 -1.51
C VAL A 112 -13.62 -21.94 -2.11
N SER A 113 -14.02 -21.82 -3.37
CA SER A 113 -14.24 -20.52 -4.00
C SER A 113 -15.38 -19.77 -3.33
N GLN A 114 -16.54 -20.42 -3.16
CA GLN A 114 -17.70 -19.84 -2.47
C GLN A 114 -17.40 -19.50 -1.01
N HIS A 115 -16.58 -20.32 -0.34
CA HIS A 115 -16.15 -20.05 1.04
C HIS A 115 -15.37 -18.74 1.14
N PHE A 116 -14.35 -18.54 0.30
CA PHE A 116 -13.58 -17.30 0.32
C PHE A 116 -14.37 -16.10 -0.17
N GLU A 117 -15.26 -16.28 -1.14
CA GLU A 117 -16.18 -15.24 -1.57
C GLU A 117 -17.09 -14.79 -0.42
N THR A 118 -17.73 -15.73 0.28
CA THR A 118 -18.62 -15.44 1.41
C THR A 118 -17.88 -14.72 2.55
N ILE A 119 -16.70 -15.20 2.93
CA ILE A 119 -15.88 -14.54 3.97
C ILE A 119 -15.52 -13.12 3.55
N ALA A 120 -15.08 -12.94 2.30
CA ALA A 120 -14.68 -11.62 1.83
C ALA A 120 -15.88 -10.66 1.74
N GLN A 121 -17.06 -11.13 1.34
CA GLN A 121 -18.29 -10.34 1.38
C GLN A 121 -18.57 -9.90 2.82
N GLU A 122 -18.59 -10.82 3.78
CA GLU A 122 -18.86 -10.48 5.19
C GLU A 122 -17.88 -9.43 5.74
N LEU A 123 -16.59 -9.54 5.41
CA LEU A 123 -15.55 -8.62 5.89
C LEU A 123 -15.60 -7.25 5.20
N THR A 124 -16.00 -7.18 3.93
CA THR A 124 -15.96 -5.95 3.13
C THR A 124 -17.28 -5.19 3.14
N GLU A 125 -18.40 -5.88 3.32
CA GLU A 125 -19.77 -5.35 3.29
C GLU A 125 -19.96 -4.09 4.15
N PRO A 126 -19.46 -4.00 5.40
CA PRO A 126 -19.64 -2.79 6.20
C PRO A 126 -19.02 -1.54 5.56
N TYR A 127 -17.91 -1.69 4.85
CA TYR A 127 -17.21 -0.58 4.18
C TYR A 127 -17.83 -0.28 2.81
N VAL A 128 -18.28 -1.31 2.09
CA VAL A 128 -19.00 -1.13 0.81
C VAL A 128 -20.28 -0.34 1.04
N ARG A 129 -21.02 -0.61 2.12
CA ARG A 129 -22.22 0.18 2.49
C ARG A 129 -21.92 1.66 2.71
N LEU A 130 -20.79 1.97 3.35
CA LEU A 130 -20.35 3.36 3.53
C LEU A 130 -20.13 4.04 2.18
N ILE A 131 -19.44 3.36 1.25
CA ILE A 131 -19.17 3.86 -0.10
C ILE A 131 -20.47 4.04 -0.89
N ASP A 132 -21.34 3.03 -0.92
CA ASP A 132 -22.56 3.04 -1.72
C ASP A 132 -23.61 4.04 -1.18
N ALA A 133 -23.52 4.44 0.10
CA ALA A 133 -24.32 5.51 0.70
C ALA A 133 -23.80 6.93 0.39
N THR A 134 -22.68 7.07 -0.34
CA THR A 134 -22.07 8.38 -0.62
C THR A 134 -22.92 9.17 -1.62
N PRO A 135 -23.32 10.42 -1.31
CA PRO A 135 -24.04 11.27 -2.24
C PRO A 135 -23.16 11.70 -3.43
N PRO A 136 -23.76 12.21 -4.52
CA PRO A 136 -22.99 12.63 -5.69
C PRO A 136 -22.11 13.86 -5.46
N LYS A 137 -22.34 14.66 -4.42
CA LYS A 137 -21.56 15.86 -4.14
C LYS A 137 -21.21 15.93 -2.67
N LEU A 138 -19.98 16.38 -2.40
CA LEU A 138 -19.55 16.79 -1.07
C LEU A 138 -20.07 18.21 -0.76
N PRO A 139 -20.12 18.61 0.53
CA PRO A 139 -20.49 19.96 0.92
C PRO A 139 -19.54 21.01 0.33
N SER A 140 -20.01 22.24 0.18
CA SER A 140 -19.17 23.36 -0.23
C SER A 140 -18.10 23.66 0.81
N LEU A 141 -16.95 24.16 0.36
CA LEU A 141 -15.90 24.63 1.25
C LEU A 141 -16.41 25.80 2.11
N PRO A 142 -15.99 25.89 3.38
CA PRO A 142 -16.35 27.02 4.22
C PRO A 142 -15.75 28.32 3.63
N PRO A 143 -16.44 29.46 3.80
CA PRO A 143 -15.95 30.75 3.30
C PRO A 143 -14.68 31.23 4.02
N ARG A 144 -14.46 30.75 5.26
CA ARG A 144 -13.30 31.06 6.08
C ARG A 144 -12.96 29.90 6.99
N TRP A 145 -11.67 29.59 7.09
CA TRP A 145 -11.12 28.60 7.99
C TRP A 145 -10.77 29.22 9.35
N GLU A 146 -11.09 28.53 10.44
CA GLU A 146 -10.73 28.94 11.79
C GLU A 146 -9.34 28.41 12.17
N LEU A 147 -8.52 29.27 12.78
CA LEU A 147 -7.20 28.92 13.32
C LEU A 147 -7.36 28.37 14.74
N ASN A 148 -7.81 27.12 14.85
CA ASN A 148 -8.03 26.42 16.11
C ASN A 148 -7.22 25.12 16.16
N PRO A 149 -6.59 24.76 17.30
CA PRO A 149 -5.90 23.49 17.43
C PRO A 149 -6.88 22.31 17.39
N GLY A 150 -6.42 21.19 16.81
CA GLY A 150 -7.21 19.98 16.64
C GLY A 150 -8.27 20.12 15.54
N TRP A 151 -9.33 19.31 15.63
CA TRP A 151 -10.39 19.27 14.62
C TRP A 151 -11.40 20.41 14.80
N THR A 152 -11.66 21.13 13.71
CA THR A 152 -12.82 22.02 13.55
C THR A 152 -13.71 21.44 12.44
N ARG A 153 -14.99 21.24 12.76
CA ARG A 153 -16.03 20.76 11.86
C ARG A 153 -16.79 21.95 11.29
N TYR A 154 -16.94 21.98 9.97
CA TYR A 154 -17.66 22.99 9.21
C TYR A 154 -18.89 22.37 8.56
N THR A 155 -20.03 22.99 8.80
CA THR A 155 -21.30 22.74 8.12
C THR A 155 -21.78 24.05 7.52
N ASP A 156 -22.84 24.02 6.70
CA ASP A 156 -23.43 25.23 6.11
C ASP A 156 -23.87 26.26 7.17
N VAL A 157 -24.12 25.81 8.41
CA VAL A 157 -24.68 26.63 9.49
C VAL A 157 -23.61 27.12 10.47
N GLN A 158 -22.62 26.28 10.79
CA GLN A 158 -21.68 26.58 11.87
C GLN A 158 -20.33 25.87 11.73
N ALA A 159 -19.32 26.49 12.34
CA ALA A 159 -18.03 25.90 12.66
C ALA A 159 -17.98 25.50 14.15
N THR A 160 -17.62 24.25 14.43
CA THR A 160 -17.60 23.70 15.80
C THR A 160 -16.35 22.89 16.04
N ARG A 161 -15.65 23.12 17.16
CA ARG A 161 -14.53 22.26 17.56
C ARG A 161 -15.01 20.88 17.97
N VAL A 162 -14.31 19.84 17.53
CA VAL A 162 -14.63 18.44 17.81
C VAL A 162 -13.36 17.68 18.17
N CYS A 163 -13.49 16.55 18.87
CA CYS A 163 -12.33 15.72 19.21
C CYS A 163 -11.86 14.83 18.04
N CYS A 164 -12.81 14.43 17.18
CA CYS A 164 -12.58 13.64 15.98
C CYS A 164 -13.78 13.84 15.01
N PRO A 165 -13.64 13.51 13.72
CA PRO A 165 -14.76 13.53 12.79
C PRO A 165 -15.89 12.57 13.21
N PHE A 166 -17.14 12.98 12.96
CA PHE A 166 -18.31 12.21 13.38
C PHE A 166 -18.71 11.13 12.38
N GLU A 167 -18.51 11.38 11.08
CA GLU A 167 -18.93 10.45 10.05
C GLU A 167 -17.93 9.31 9.84
N ASP A 168 -18.43 8.19 9.30
CA ASP A 168 -17.66 6.97 9.11
C ASP A 168 -17.01 6.84 7.73
N LEU A 169 -17.39 7.68 6.77
CA LEU A 169 -16.71 7.81 5.48
C LEU A 169 -16.11 9.20 5.33
N LEU A 170 -14.80 9.26 5.09
CA LEU A 170 -14.06 10.50 4.98
C LEU A 170 -13.11 10.44 3.78
N PHE A 171 -13.08 11.51 2.99
CA PHE A 171 -12.01 11.79 2.05
C PHE A 171 -10.96 12.64 2.76
N PHE A 172 -9.68 12.34 2.60
CA PHE A 172 -8.64 12.85 3.50
C PHE A 172 -7.32 13.13 2.80
N ASP A 173 -6.67 14.21 3.23
CA ASP A 173 -5.34 14.64 2.81
C ASP A 173 -4.63 15.33 3.97
N VAL A 174 -3.30 15.13 4.08
CA VAL A 174 -2.46 15.67 5.16
C VAL A 174 -1.25 16.37 4.58
N GLU A 175 -0.97 17.55 5.13
CA GLU A 175 0.24 18.30 4.86
C GLU A 175 1.22 18.24 6.04
N VAL A 176 2.51 18.21 5.69
CA VAL A 176 3.64 18.11 6.61
C VAL A 176 4.67 19.17 6.24
N LEU A 177 5.18 19.88 7.24
CA LEU A 177 6.27 20.84 7.04
C LEU A 177 7.63 20.11 7.06
N VAL A 178 8.13 19.77 5.86
CA VAL A 178 9.21 18.77 5.67
C VAL A 178 10.53 19.16 6.31
N GLN A 179 10.89 20.45 6.30
CA GLN A 179 12.14 20.93 6.90
C GLN A 179 12.15 20.80 8.43
N GLU A 180 10.97 20.92 9.02
CA GLU A 180 10.78 20.92 10.47
C GLU A 180 10.71 19.49 11.03
N SER A 181 9.76 18.68 10.57
CA SER A 181 9.55 17.33 11.12
C SER A 181 8.67 16.46 10.21
N ASN A 182 8.56 15.18 10.53
CA ASN A 182 7.62 14.26 9.87
C ASN A 182 6.18 14.30 10.44
N ALA A 183 5.93 15.10 11.47
CA ALA A 183 4.62 15.24 12.13
C ALA A 183 3.63 16.04 11.26
N PRO A 184 2.32 15.73 11.31
CA PRO A 184 1.31 16.49 10.57
C PRO A 184 1.26 17.94 11.05
N ILE A 185 1.06 18.88 10.11
CA ILE A 185 0.87 20.31 10.42
C ILE A 185 -0.58 20.75 10.19
N LEU A 186 -1.17 20.27 9.10
CA LEU A 186 -2.51 20.61 8.64
C LEU A 186 -3.11 19.37 7.98
N ALA A 187 -4.39 19.12 8.18
CA ALA A 187 -5.09 18.09 7.43
C ALA A 187 -6.53 18.51 7.15
N VAL A 188 -7.06 18.08 6.01
CA VAL A 188 -8.46 18.27 5.66
C VAL A 188 -9.13 16.93 5.50
N ALA A 189 -10.32 16.80 6.10
CA ALA A 189 -11.19 15.67 5.86
C ALA A 189 -12.56 16.16 5.39
N MET A 190 -13.19 15.46 4.45
CA MET A 190 -14.55 15.76 4.02
C MET A 190 -15.41 14.50 4.06
N SER A 191 -16.58 14.63 4.66
CA SER A 191 -17.64 13.63 4.61
C SER A 191 -18.80 14.15 3.76
N PRO A 192 -19.78 13.30 3.45
CA PRO A 192 -21.05 13.71 2.84
C PRO A 192 -21.75 14.88 3.54
N ASN A 193 -21.50 15.07 4.84
CA ASN A 193 -22.28 15.99 5.69
C ASN A 193 -21.47 17.19 6.21
N ALA A 194 -20.14 17.14 6.18
CA ALA A 194 -19.30 18.18 6.75
C ALA A 194 -17.89 18.20 6.15
N CYS A 195 -17.27 19.38 6.22
CA CYS A 195 -15.85 19.56 6.00
C CYS A 195 -15.13 19.69 7.34
N TYR A 196 -13.88 19.25 7.43
CA TYR A 196 -13.10 19.27 8.65
C TYR A 196 -11.70 19.81 8.38
N LEU A 197 -11.20 20.66 9.27
CA LEU A 197 -9.81 21.10 9.30
C LEU A 197 -9.20 20.64 10.61
N TRP A 198 -8.08 19.92 10.53
CA TRP A 198 -7.24 19.63 11.67
C TRP A 198 -5.99 20.50 11.63
N LEU A 199 -5.68 21.17 12.74
CA LEU A 199 -4.45 21.93 12.88
C LEU A 199 -3.61 21.40 14.04
N SER A 200 -2.32 21.26 13.78
CA SER A 200 -1.36 20.83 14.78
C SER A 200 -1.21 21.88 15.87
N ASP A 201 -1.08 21.43 17.12
CA ASP A 201 -0.72 22.27 18.27
C ASP A 201 0.59 23.04 18.06
N ARG A 202 1.45 22.57 17.15
CA ARG A 202 2.73 23.21 16.80
C ARG A 202 2.55 24.58 16.15
N LEU A 203 1.44 24.82 15.46
CA LEU A 203 1.08 26.14 14.91
C LEU A 203 0.79 27.17 16.02
N PHE A 204 0.67 26.72 17.28
CA PHE A 204 0.35 27.52 18.45
C PHE A 204 1.49 27.55 19.48
N GLY A 205 2.73 27.30 19.04
CA GLY A 205 3.93 27.42 19.87
C GLY A 205 4.21 26.22 20.79
N LYS A 206 3.51 25.08 20.63
CA LYS A 206 3.90 23.85 21.34
C LYS A 206 5.08 23.19 20.63
N GLU A 207 6.23 23.15 21.30
CA GLU A 207 7.44 22.51 20.79
C GLU A 207 7.39 20.97 20.85
N LEU A 208 8.21 20.33 20.02
CA LEU A 208 8.42 18.88 20.06
C LEU A 208 9.36 18.54 21.22
N ALA A 209 8.93 17.66 22.13
CA ALA A 209 9.71 17.26 23.30
C ALA A 209 11.12 16.72 22.96
N ASN A 210 11.34 16.23 21.73
CA ASN A 210 12.60 15.66 21.24
C ASN A 210 13.00 16.13 19.82
N GLY A 211 12.78 17.40 19.49
CA GLY A 211 13.26 18.03 18.24
C GLY A 211 12.47 17.63 16.99
N ARG A 212 12.62 16.39 16.49
CA ARG A 212 12.00 15.88 15.24
C ARG A 212 11.09 14.66 15.38
N GLN A 213 11.08 14.02 16.55
CA GLN A 213 10.28 12.81 16.77
C GLN A 213 8.82 13.16 17.05
N CYS A 214 7.92 12.57 16.27
CA CYS A 214 6.48 12.72 16.44
C CYS A 214 5.98 11.72 17.49
N GLU A 215 5.29 12.22 18.50
CA GLU A 215 4.66 11.39 19.54
C GLU A 215 3.19 11.12 19.22
N LEU A 216 2.63 10.05 19.78
CA LEU A 216 1.26 9.64 19.53
C LEU A 216 0.21 10.76 19.72
N PRO A 217 0.29 11.63 20.76
CA PRO A 217 -0.69 12.72 20.93
C PRO A 217 -0.63 13.80 19.84
N GLN A 218 0.43 13.84 19.04
CA GLN A 218 0.62 14.81 17.95
C GLN A 218 0.07 14.29 16.62
N LEU A 219 -0.38 13.03 16.58
CA LEU A 219 -0.99 12.42 15.42
C LEU A 219 -2.49 12.70 15.38
N ILE A 220 -3.07 12.58 14.20
CA ILE A 220 -4.46 12.94 13.91
C ILE A 220 -5.40 11.84 14.43
N PRO A 221 -6.35 12.14 15.33
CA PRO A 221 -7.30 11.15 15.82
C PRO A 221 -8.57 11.09 14.97
N PHE A 222 -9.02 9.89 14.64
CA PHE A 222 -10.28 9.60 13.95
C PHE A 222 -11.29 8.85 14.83
N TYR A 223 -10.85 8.26 15.94
CA TYR A 223 -11.77 7.79 16.97
C TYR A 223 -11.72 8.64 18.24
N SER A 224 -12.90 8.84 18.82
CA SER A 224 -13.02 9.35 20.18
C SER A 224 -12.49 8.31 21.17
N SER A 225 -11.83 8.78 22.23
CA SER A 225 -11.38 7.96 23.35
C SER A 225 -12.51 7.21 24.06
N HIS A 226 -13.74 7.73 23.97
CA HIS A 226 -14.93 7.23 24.65
C HIS A 226 -15.78 6.26 23.84
N LEU A 227 -15.54 6.15 22.52
CA LEU A 227 -16.33 5.30 21.63
C LEU A 227 -15.64 3.94 21.40
N LYS A 228 -16.46 2.93 21.05
CA LYS A 228 -15.92 1.64 20.60
C LYS A 228 -15.20 1.86 19.27
N ARG A 229 -13.86 1.78 19.30
CA ARG A 229 -12.98 1.86 18.12
C ARG A 229 -13.13 0.70 17.14
N SER A 230 -14.06 -0.22 17.39
CA SER A 230 -14.38 -1.36 16.52
C SER A 230 -15.42 -1.04 15.44
N SER A 231 -16.06 0.13 15.47
CA SER A 231 -17.03 0.50 14.43
C SER A 231 -16.31 0.72 13.10
N PRO A 232 -16.86 0.24 11.96
CA PRO A 232 -16.26 0.44 10.65
C PRO A 232 -16.13 1.94 10.33
N LYS A 233 -14.91 2.37 9.98
CA LYS A 233 -14.64 3.72 9.47
C LYS A 233 -13.70 3.60 8.27
N LEU A 234 -14.02 4.29 7.17
CA LEU A 234 -13.27 4.25 5.93
C LEU A 234 -12.72 5.64 5.61
N ILE A 235 -11.41 5.70 5.43
CA ILE A 235 -10.71 6.89 4.94
C ILE A 235 -10.26 6.63 3.50
N ILE A 236 -10.64 7.51 2.58
CA ILE A 236 -10.26 7.46 1.17
C ILE A 236 -9.31 8.62 0.87
N GLY A 237 -8.17 8.33 0.28
CA GLY A 237 -7.18 9.34 -0.09
C GLY A 237 -6.49 9.02 -1.41
N HIS A 238 -5.59 9.90 -1.81
CA HIS A 238 -4.72 9.68 -2.95
C HIS A 238 -3.28 9.56 -2.47
N PHE A 239 -2.66 8.41 -2.69
CA PHE A 239 -1.40 8.03 -2.03
C PHE A 239 -1.51 8.01 -0.50
N ILE A 240 -2.62 7.46 -0.01
CA ILE A 240 -3.05 7.50 1.41
C ILE A 240 -2.03 6.93 2.41
N SER A 241 -1.04 6.13 1.98
CA SER A 241 -0.02 5.60 2.88
C SER A 241 0.84 6.71 3.50
N TYR A 242 1.01 7.83 2.80
CA TYR A 242 1.68 9.02 3.33
C TYR A 242 0.87 9.65 4.47
N ASP A 243 -0.43 9.85 4.25
CA ASP A 243 -1.37 10.46 5.21
C ASP A 243 -1.66 9.54 6.38
N ARG A 244 -1.84 8.24 6.12
CA ARG A 244 -2.08 7.19 7.11
C ARG A 244 -1.02 7.18 8.20
N ALA A 245 0.25 7.39 7.85
CA ALA A 245 1.34 7.46 8.82
C ALA A 245 1.22 8.66 9.80
N ARG A 246 0.30 9.59 9.55
CA ARG A 246 -0.02 10.74 10.41
C ARG A 246 -1.28 10.51 11.26
N VAL A 247 -1.92 9.35 11.13
CA VAL A 247 -3.12 8.97 11.88
C VAL A 247 -2.74 8.22 13.15
N GLY A 248 -3.16 8.74 14.31
CA GLY A 248 -2.81 8.18 15.61
C GLY A 248 -3.43 6.80 15.87
N ASP A 249 -4.63 6.56 15.34
CA ASP A 249 -5.38 5.31 15.56
C ASP A 249 -4.66 4.07 15.01
N GLU A 250 -3.79 4.23 14.01
CA GLU A 250 -3.02 3.14 13.40
C GLU A 250 -1.86 2.64 14.27
N TYR A 251 -1.46 3.45 15.26
CA TYR A 251 -0.40 3.12 16.20
C TYR A 251 -0.94 2.55 17.51
N LEU A 252 -2.26 2.40 17.63
CA LEU A 252 -2.89 1.82 18.80
C LEU A 252 -2.64 0.30 18.83
N PRO A 253 -2.33 -0.30 20.01
CA PRO A 253 -2.16 -1.74 20.12
C PRO A 253 -3.44 -2.54 19.86
N GLN A 254 -4.60 -1.92 20.05
CA GLN A 254 -5.90 -2.55 19.84
C GLN A 254 -6.34 -2.39 18.38
N ILE A 255 -6.82 -3.48 17.80
CA ILE A 255 -7.38 -3.46 16.44
C ILE A 255 -8.59 -2.53 16.40
N THR A 256 -8.58 -1.62 15.42
CA THR A 256 -9.70 -0.72 15.14
C THR A 256 -10.49 -1.17 13.90
N GLY A 257 -11.68 -0.60 13.72
CA GLY A 257 -12.48 -0.70 12.51
C GLY A 257 -12.04 0.27 11.41
N LEU A 258 -10.90 0.96 11.56
CA LEU A 258 -10.41 1.92 10.57
C LEU A 258 -9.80 1.17 9.40
N ARG A 259 -10.20 1.54 8.18
CA ARG A 259 -9.59 1.06 6.94
C ARG A 259 -9.31 2.23 6.02
N PHE A 260 -8.35 2.03 5.14
CA PHE A 260 -7.93 3.02 4.16
C PHE A 260 -8.14 2.47 2.75
N LEU A 261 -8.55 3.35 1.84
CA LEU A 261 -8.65 3.05 0.42
C LEU A 261 -7.88 4.09 -0.37
N ASP A 262 -6.98 3.62 -1.23
CA ASP A 262 -6.07 4.46 -2.00
C ASP A 262 -6.52 4.56 -3.46
N THR A 263 -6.91 5.77 -3.88
CA THR A 263 -7.29 6.03 -5.27
C THR A 263 -6.10 5.87 -6.23
N MET A 264 -4.86 6.10 -5.78
CA MET A 264 -3.67 5.87 -6.59
C MET A 264 -3.48 4.36 -6.86
N SER A 265 -3.54 3.52 -5.84
CA SER A 265 -3.45 2.05 -5.98
C SER A 265 -4.60 1.46 -6.81
N MET A 266 -5.82 1.97 -6.66
CA MET A 266 -6.95 1.60 -7.51
C MET A 266 -6.69 1.98 -8.97
N HIS A 267 -6.18 3.19 -9.24
CA HIS A 267 -5.84 3.62 -10.59
C HIS A 267 -4.76 2.73 -11.20
N ILE A 268 -3.71 2.39 -10.44
CA ILE A 268 -2.65 1.47 -10.90
C ILE A 268 -3.23 0.11 -11.28
N SER A 269 -4.22 -0.38 -10.52
CA SER A 269 -4.84 -1.67 -10.77
C SER A 269 -5.74 -1.67 -12.03
N VAL A 270 -6.40 -0.55 -12.32
CA VAL A 270 -7.34 -0.41 -13.46
C VAL A 270 -6.62 0.00 -14.74
N SER A 271 -5.75 1.00 -14.68
CA SER A 271 -5.13 1.67 -15.83
C SER A 271 -3.63 1.94 -15.65
N GLY A 272 -2.96 1.23 -14.75
CA GLY A 272 -1.55 1.45 -14.42
C GLY A 272 -0.58 1.13 -15.57
N LEU A 273 0.60 1.71 -15.45
CA LEU A 273 1.69 1.59 -16.44
C LEU A 273 2.85 0.76 -15.91
N THR A 274 3.40 -0.09 -16.80
CA THR A 274 4.74 -0.65 -16.60
C THR A 274 5.81 0.45 -16.61
N THR A 275 7.01 0.16 -16.09
CA THR A 275 8.12 1.12 -16.05
C THR A 275 8.46 1.66 -17.44
N THR A 276 8.55 0.79 -18.45
CA THR A 276 8.82 1.21 -19.84
C THR A 276 7.71 2.10 -20.39
N GLN A 277 6.45 1.71 -20.22
CA GLN A 277 5.31 2.50 -20.68
C GLN A 277 5.23 3.87 -19.98
N ARG A 278 5.57 3.95 -18.69
CA ARG A 278 5.64 5.22 -17.95
C ARG A 278 6.63 6.19 -18.58
N HIS A 279 7.82 5.72 -18.95
CA HIS A 279 8.82 6.54 -19.64
C HIS A 279 8.33 6.99 -21.03
N LEU A 280 7.67 6.11 -21.78
CA LEU A 280 7.08 6.45 -23.07
C LEU A 280 5.96 7.49 -22.93
N LYS A 281 5.06 7.33 -21.94
CA LYS A 281 4.00 8.31 -21.63
C LYS A 281 4.58 9.68 -21.29
N LEU A 282 5.59 9.73 -20.42
CA LEU A 282 6.30 10.97 -20.07
C LEU A 282 6.95 11.64 -21.29
N ALA A 283 7.60 10.85 -22.15
CA ALA A 283 8.18 11.35 -23.39
C ALA A 283 7.09 11.91 -24.31
N SER A 284 5.96 11.22 -24.43
CA SER A 284 4.81 11.66 -25.23
C SER A 284 4.21 12.97 -24.71
N ASP A 285 3.97 13.06 -23.41
CA ASP A 285 3.36 14.23 -22.78
C ASP A 285 4.25 15.47 -22.93
N LYS A 286 5.57 15.29 -22.87
CA LYS A 286 6.58 16.34 -23.10
C LYS A 286 6.92 16.53 -24.58
N ARG A 287 6.31 15.77 -25.49
CA ARG A 287 6.60 15.76 -26.94
C ARG A 287 8.08 15.49 -27.27
N LEU A 288 8.76 14.69 -26.45
CA LEU A 288 10.18 14.31 -26.57
C LEU A 288 10.38 13.06 -27.43
N TYR A 289 9.81 13.05 -28.63
CA TYR A 289 9.83 11.89 -29.54
C TYR A 289 11.22 11.58 -30.14
N ASN A 290 12.18 12.50 -29.97
CA ASN A 290 13.54 12.34 -30.48
C ASN A 290 14.49 11.58 -29.54
N ASN A 291 14.05 11.20 -28.33
CA ASN A 291 14.92 10.50 -27.39
C ASN A 291 15.19 9.04 -27.85
N LYS A 292 16.31 8.47 -27.38
CA LYS A 292 16.75 7.12 -27.77
C LYS A 292 15.69 6.05 -27.49
N LEU A 293 14.97 6.18 -26.37
CA LEU A 293 13.95 5.24 -25.94
C LEU A 293 12.75 5.23 -26.89
N TRP A 294 12.21 6.40 -27.24
CA TRP A 294 11.08 6.50 -28.17
C TRP A 294 11.44 5.90 -29.53
N ARG A 295 12.64 6.20 -30.04
CA ARG A 295 13.14 5.66 -31.31
C ARG A 295 13.35 4.15 -31.28
N SER A 296 13.72 3.55 -30.14
CA SER A 296 13.87 2.10 -30.06
C SER A 296 12.53 1.36 -30.10
N PHE A 297 11.47 1.97 -29.57
CA PHE A 297 10.12 1.38 -29.58
C PHE A 297 9.32 1.73 -30.83
N PHE A 298 9.56 2.90 -31.42
CA PHE A 298 8.86 3.38 -32.62
C PHE A 298 9.87 3.82 -33.70
N PRO A 299 10.69 2.90 -34.25
CA PRO A 299 11.75 3.24 -35.19
C PRO A 299 11.22 3.88 -36.48
N GLU A 300 10.06 3.47 -36.96
CA GLU A 300 9.44 3.99 -38.19
C GLU A 300 8.81 5.39 -38.03
N SER A 301 8.57 5.84 -36.79
CA SER A 301 8.01 7.18 -36.50
C SER A 301 8.99 8.32 -36.82
N SER A 302 10.26 8.01 -37.13
CA SER A 302 11.31 8.98 -37.46
C SER A 302 11.40 9.30 -38.96
N SER A 303 10.82 8.47 -39.84
CA SER A 303 11.08 8.49 -41.29
C SER A 303 9.97 9.16 -42.10
N ARG A 304 8.77 9.27 -41.53
CA ARG A 304 7.63 9.99 -42.10
C ARG A 304 7.01 10.79 -40.97
N GLY A 305 6.94 12.12 -41.12
CA GLY A 305 6.27 13.03 -40.18
C GLY A 305 4.76 12.82 -40.00
N GLN A 306 4.27 11.58 -40.13
CA GLN A 306 2.87 11.15 -40.08
C GLN A 306 2.44 10.60 -38.72
N TYR A 307 3.34 10.49 -37.73
CA TYR A 307 3.03 10.02 -36.37
C TYR A 307 3.20 11.12 -35.32
N LEU A 308 3.17 12.38 -35.74
CA LEU A 308 3.00 13.49 -34.82
C LEU A 308 1.52 13.52 -34.41
N PRO A 309 1.19 13.51 -33.10
CA PRO A 309 -0.18 13.78 -32.66
C PRO A 309 -0.47 15.25 -32.96
N THR A 310 -0.88 15.52 -34.19
CA THR A 310 -1.53 16.76 -34.59
C THR A 310 -2.99 16.63 -34.23
N ASN A 311 -3.56 17.72 -33.72
CA ASN A 311 -4.89 17.79 -33.16
C ASN A 311 -5.91 16.97 -33.95
N GLY A 312 -6.38 15.88 -33.35
CA GLY A 312 -7.78 15.49 -33.49
C GLY A 312 -8.07 14.10 -34.02
N ASN A 313 -7.41 13.52 -35.02
CA ASN A 313 -8.07 12.39 -35.74
C ASN A 313 -7.23 11.29 -36.40
N ALA A 314 -5.94 11.13 -36.08
CA ALA A 314 -5.20 9.94 -36.53
C ALA A 314 -4.07 9.56 -35.57
N THR A 315 -4.43 9.07 -34.37
CA THR A 315 -3.49 8.21 -33.64
C THR A 315 -3.34 6.91 -34.42
N SER A 316 -2.11 6.53 -34.77
CA SER A 316 -1.89 5.16 -35.19
C SER A 316 -2.36 4.21 -34.09
N ASN A 317 -2.91 3.06 -34.47
CA ASN A 317 -3.39 2.06 -33.51
C ASN A 317 -2.34 1.69 -32.44
N GLU A 318 -1.05 1.81 -32.76
CA GLU A 318 0.06 1.51 -31.86
C GLU A 318 0.22 2.49 -30.68
N LEU A 319 -0.23 3.75 -30.82
CA LEU A 319 -0.08 4.78 -29.78
C LEU A 319 -1.40 5.08 -29.04
N LYS A 320 -2.49 4.41 -29.40
CA LYS A 320 -3.81 4.63 -28.78
C LYS A 320 -3.78 4.44 -27.27
N TRP A 321 -3.06 3.41 -26.79
CA TRP A 321 -2.94 3.10 -25.36
C TRP A 321 -2.35 4.26 -24.54
N VAL A 322 -1.50 5.12 -25.13
CA VAL A 322 -0.89 6.27 -24.46
C VAL A 322 -1.95 7.27 -24.02
N THR A 323 -3.08 7.35 -24.73
CA THR A 323 -4.22 8.23 -24.41
C THR A 323 -5.23 7.60 -23.46
N GLU A 324 -5.18 6.28 -23.28
CA GLU A 324 -6.11 5.49 -22.44
C GLU A 324 -5.55 5.23 -21.02
N THR A 325 -4.52 5.97 -20.62
CA THR A 325 -3.82 5.81 -19.34
C THR A 325 -3.25 7.14 -18.85
N SER A 326 -2.83 7.19 -17.58
CA SER A 326 -2.21 8.36 -16.97
C SER A 326 -1.02 7.96 -16.09
N LEU A 327 -0.26 8.99 -15.70
CA LEU A 327 0.66 8.87 -14.58
C LEU A 327 -0.12 8.83 -13.27
N ASN A 328 0.58 8.52 -12.18
CA ASN A 328 -0.06 8.19 -10.92
C ASN A 328 -0.45 9.40 -10.07
N GLY A 329 0.07 10.60 -10.33
CA GLY A 329 -0.18 11.77 -9.47
C GLY A 329 -1.62 12.26 -9.56
N LEU A 330 -2.17 12.80 -8.46
CA LEU A 330 -3.57 13.22 -8.36
C LEU A 330 -4.01 14.12 -9.51
N VAL A 331 -3.18 15.10 -9.87
CA VAL A 331 -3.44 16.00 -11.01
C VAL A 331 -3.62 15.25 -12.33
N ASP A 332 -2.75 14.29 -12.62
CA ASP A 332 -2.77 13.54 -13.88
C ASP A 332 -3.95 12.56 -13.90
N VAL A 333 -4.20 11.90 -12.77
CA VAL A 333 -5.33 10.97 -12.57
C VAL A 333 -6.67 11.71 -12.65
N PHE A 334 -6.77 12.90 -12.06
CA PHE A 334 -7.97 13.76 -12.13
C PHE A 334 -8.25 14.20 -13.56
N LYS A 335 -7.24 14.71 -14.28
CA LYS A 335 -7.39 15.03 -15.71
C LYS A 335 -7.85 13.83 -16.51
N PHE A 336 -7.30 12.65 -16.20
CA PHE A 336 -7.59 11.42 -16.92
C PHE A 336 -9.01 10.90 -16.70
N TYR A 337 -9.48 10.79 -15.45
CA TYR A 337 -10.81 10.25 -15.18
C TYR A 337 -11.90 11.31 -15.27
N CYS A 338 -11.69 12.48 -14.67
CA CYS A 338 -12.71 13.52 -14.59
C CYS A 338 -12.81 14.37 -15.87
N LYS A 339 -11.82 14.29 -16.78
CA LYS A 339 -11.76 15.06 -18.04
C LYS A 339 -11.89 16.57 -17.85
N LYS A 340 -11.38 17.08 -16.73
CA LYS A 340 -11.39 18.50 -16.36
C LYS A 340 -9.96 18.98 -16.11
N ASP A 341 -9.76 20.28 -16.24
CA ASP A 341 -8.53 20.90 -15.75
C ASP A 341 -8.50 20.90 -14.21
N PRO A 342 -7.36 20.56 -13.60
CA PRO A 342 -7.20 20.49 -12.16
C PRO A 342 -7.29 21.92 -11.58
N PRO A 343 -8.18 22.18 -10.60
CA PRO A 343 -8.26 23.48 -9.95
C PRO A 343 -7.07 23.77 -9.01
N GLN A 344 -6.27 22.76 -8.70
CA GLN A 344 -5.16 22.84 -7.76
C GLN A 344 -4.02 23.74 -8.28
N ASN A 345 -3.53 24.63 -7.40
CA ASN A 345 -2.33 25.42 -7.64
C ASN A 345 -1.11 24.77 -6.98
N LYS A 346 -0.15 24.29 -7.79
CA LYS A 346 1.06 23.59 -7.33
C LYS A 346 2.02 24.47 -6.51
N ASP A 347 1.98 25.79 -6.67
CA ASP A 347 2.94 26.68 -6.02
C ASP A 347 2.74 26.71 -4.50
N LYS A 348 1.52 26.44 -4.03
CA LYS A 348 1.17 26.42 -2.60
C LYS A 348 1.87 25.30 -1.83
N ARG A 349 2.15 24.18 -2.50
CA ARG A 349 2.90 23.04 -1.95
C ARG A 349 4.31 23.43 -1.51
N ALA A 350 4.92 24.42 -2.15
CA ALA A 350 6.28 24.85 -1.83
C ALA A 350 6.40 25.37 -0.37
N VAL A 351 5.31 25.90 0.20
CA VAL A 351 5.28 26.34 1.59
C VAL A 351 5.49 25.16 2.54
N PHE A 352 4.87 24.02 2.28
CA PHE A 352 5.06 22.81 3.10
C PHE A 352 6.43 22.15 2.90
N GLU A 353 7.04 22.33 1.73
CA GLU A 353 8.36 21.75 1.43
C GLU A 353 9.54 22.58 1.97
N LYS A 354 9.41 23.91 2.01
CA LYS A 354 10.53 24.84 2.27
C LYS A 354 10.22 25.97 3.27
N GLY A 355 8.95 26.21 3.59
CA GLY A 355 8.53 27.30 4.48
C GLY A 355 8.73 26.97 5.96
N ALA A 356 8.37 27.94 6.79
CA ALA A 356 8.34 27.84 8.25
C ALA A 356 6.91 27.76 8.80
N ILE A 357 6.78 27.59 10.12
CA ILE A 357 5.49 27.51 10.81
C ILE A 357 4.70 28.81 10.63
N GLU A 358 5.38 29.95 10.68
CA GLU A 358 4.80 31.29 10.51
C GLU A 358 4.18 31.46 9.13
N ASP A 359 4.80 30.90 8.09
CA ASP A 359 4.28 30.95 6.72
C ASP A 359 2.94 30.21 6.60
N VAL A 360 2.78 29.09 7.32
CA VAL A 360 1.54 28.32 7.36
C VAL A 360 0.44 29.10 8.09
N VAL A 361 0.77 29.75 9.21
CA VAL A 361 -0.18 30.57 9.97
C VAL A 361 -0.64 31.78 9.14
N ASN A 362 0.30 32.48 8.51
CA ASN A 362 0.01 33.67 7.71
C ASN A 362 -0.80 33.37 6.44
N ASN A 363 -0.60 32.20 5.84
CA ASN A 363 -1.28 31.77 4.61
C ASN A 363 -2.35 30.70 4.83
N LEU A 364 -2.84 30.53 6.06
CA LEU A 364 -3.73 29.43 6.45
C LEU A 364 -4.92 29.26 5.50
N GLN A 365 -5.59 30.36 5.13
CA GLN A 365 -6.80 30.30 4.30
C GLN A 365 -6.51 29.66 2.94
N GLU A 366 -5.41 30.05 2.32
CA GLU A 366 -5.04 29.57 1.00
C GLU A 366 -4.54 28.13 1.00
N LEU A 367 -3.80 27.76 2.05
CA LEU A 367 -3.23 26.43 2.24
C LEU A 367 -4.29 25.40 2.64
N ALA A 368 -5.21 25.74 3.56
CA ALA A 368 -6.34 24.90 3.92
C ALA A 368 -7.27 24.68 2.72
N THR A 369 -7.54 25.72 1.92
CA THR A 369 -8.33 25.60 0.69
C THR A 369 -7.62 24.73 -0.35
N TYR A 370 -6.29 24.81 -0.45
CA TYR A 370 -5.50 23.94 -1.32
C TYR A 370 -5.63 22.47 -0.92
N CYS A 371 -5.42 22.13 0.36
CA CYS A 371 -5.59 20.77 0.88
C CYS A 371 -7.04 20.27 0.70
N ALA A 372 -8.03 21.14 0.94
CA ALA A 372 -9.43 20.81 0.70
C ALA A 372 -9.75 20.58 -0.79
N THR A 373 -9.05 21.28 -1.69
CA THR A 373 -9.19 21.07 -3.14
C THR A 373 -8.67 19.69 -3.55
N ASP A 374 -7.57 19.22 -2.94
CA ASP A 374 -7.04 17.87 -3.19
C ASP A 374 -8.00 16.79 -2.70
N VAL A 375 -8.66 17.00 -1.56
CA VAL A 375 -9.73 16.14 -1.05
C VAL A 375 -10.91 16.09 -2.02
N LEU A 376 -11.36 17.24 -2.54
CA LEU A 376 -12.44 17.32 -3.54
C LEU A 376 -12.06 16.63 -4.86
N MET A 377 -10.84 16.83 -5.35
CA MET A 377 -10.33 16.15 -6.54
C MET A 377 -10.28 14.64 -6.33
N THR A 378 -9.82 14.19 -5.16
CA THR A 378 -9.78 12.78 -4.79
C THR A 378 -11.17 12.16 -4.76
N PHE A 379 -12.17 12.87 -4.22
CA PHE A 379 -13.57 12.46 -4.27
C PHE A 379 -14.09 12.28 -5.71
N GLU A 380 -13.86 13.27 -6.59
CA GLU A 380 -14.30 13.19 -7.99
C GLU A 380 -13.63 12.02 -8.72
N VAL A 381 -12.31 11.85 -8.55
CA VAL A 381 -11.57 10.70 -9.08
C VAL A 381 -12.17 9.39 -8.58
N PHE A 382 -12.41 9.29 -7.28
CA PHE A 382 -12.96 8.08 -6.68
C PHE A 382 -14.33 7.74 -7.25
N ARG A 383 -15.20 8.72 -7.49
CA ARG A 383 -16.53 8.50 -8.09
C ARG A 383 -16.47 7.87 -9.47
N GLU A 384 -15.52 8.29 -10.31
CA GLU A 384 -15.33 7.72 -11.65
C GLU A 384 -14.59 6.37 -11.61
N LEU A 385 -13.67 6.21 -10.65
CA LEU A 385 -12.79 5.05 -10.55
C LEU A 385 -13.47 3.85 -9.86
N TRP A 386 -14.29 4.07 -8.83
CA TRP A 386 -14.92 2.99 -8.05
C TRP A 386 -15.78 2.04 -8.90
N PRO A 387 -16.68 2.52 -9.80
CA PRO A 387 -17.46 1.63 -10.67
C PRO A 387 -16.57 0.82 -11.63
N GLN A 388 -15.51 1.43 -12.16
CA GLN A 388 -14.56 0.75 -13.06
C GLN A 388 -13.78 -0.32 -12.31
N PHE A 389 -13.35 -0.03 -11.08
CA PHE A 389 -12.69 -0.97 -10.20
C PHE A 389 -13.59 -2.18 -9.91
N LYS A 390 -14.85 -1.96 -9.51
CA LYS A 390 -15.83 -3.05 -9.26
C LYS A 390 -16.08 -3.90 -10.52
N LYS A 391 -16.15 -3.27 -11.70
CA LYS A 391 -16.32 -3.98 -12.97
C LYS A 391 -15.10 -4.83 -13.34
N ARG A 392 -13.90 -4.31 -13.10
CA ARG A 392 -12.63 -4.99 -13.42
C ARG A 392 -12.31 -6.12 -12.43
N PHE A 393 -12.64 -5.92 -11.16
CA PHE A 393 -12.36 -6.83 -10.04
C PHE A 393 -13.66 -7.12 -9.27
N PRO A 394 -14.55 -7.94 -9.84
CA PRO A 394 -15.87 -8.21 -9.23
C PRO A 394 -15.77 -9.06 -7.95
N HIS A 395 -14.67 -9.81 -7.78
CA HIS A 395 -14.52 -10.69 -6.62
C HIS A 395 -14.18 -9.89 -5.35
N PRO A 396 -14.95 -10.03 -4.26
CA PRO A 396 -14.83 -9.19 -3.06
C PRO A 396 -13.50 -9.38 -2.31
N VAL A 397 -12.84 -10.53 -2.49
CA VAL A 397 -11.48 -10.76 -1.95
C VAL A 397 -10.50 -9.70 -2.40
N THR A 398 -10.60 -9.16 -3.62
CA THR A 398 -9.68 -8.12 -4.08
C THR A 398 -9.82 -6.85 -3.23
N LEU A 399 -11.05 -6.43 -2.94
CA LEU A 399 -11.31 -5.30 -2.04
C LEU A 399 -10.89 -5.62 -0.60
N GLY A 400 -11.21 -6.82 -0.11
CA GLY A 400 -10.81 -7.25 1.24
C GLY A 400 -9.29 -7.24 1.42
N GLY A 401 -8.55 -7.70 0.39
CA GLY A 401 -7.11 -7.62 0.33
C GLY A 401 -6.61 -6.17 0.40
N LEU A 402 -7.18 -5.26 -0.38
CA LEU A 402 -6.80 -3.83 -0.35
C LEU A 402 -7.03 -3.21 1.03
N LEU A 403 -8.19 -3.45 1.66
CA LEU A 403 -8.50 -2.91 2.98
C LEU A 403 -7.55 -3.45 4.05
N GLU A 404 -7.28 -4.76 4.05
CA GLU A 404 -6.43 -5.39 5.08
C GLU A 404 -4.94 -5.11 4.86
N MET A 405 -4.44 -5.09 3.62
CA MET A 405 -3.05 -4.70 3.33
C MET A 405 -2.80 -3.23 3.67
N GLY A 406 -3.84 -2.39 3.63
CA GLY A 406 -3.76 -1.00 4.08
C GLY A 406 -3.53 -0.83 5.58
N SER A 407 -3.81 -1.84 6.41
CA SER A 407 -3.77 -1.77 7.88
C SER A 407 -2.64 -2.60 8.52
N MET A 408 -1.56 -2.86 7.79
CA MET A 408 -0.41 -3.61 8.32
C MET A 408 0.38 -2.78 9.36
N TYR A 409 0.84 -3.45 10.41
CA TYR A 409 1.69 -2.85 11.46
C TYR A 409 3.01 -3.60 11.58
N LEU A 410 4.12 -2.87 11.77
CA LEU A 410 5.43 -3.44 12.05
C LEU A 410 5.83 -3.09 13.47
N PRO A 411 5.85 -4.06 14.41
CA PRO A 411 6.24 -3.79 15.79
C PRO A 411 7.75 -3.56 15.85
N VAL A 412 8.15 -2.33 16.18
CA VAL A 412 9.55 -1.95 16.44
C VAL A 412 9.72 -1.53 17.89
N ASN A 413 10.96 -1.57 18.39
CA ASN A 413 11.33 -1.09 19.71
C ASN A 413 12.60 -0.23 19.62
N GLN A 414 13.12 0.24 20.76
CA GLN A 414 14.31 1.08 20.83
C GLN A 414 15.56 0.46 20.18
N SER A 415 15.61 -0.88 20.02
CA SER A 415 16.69 -1.54 19.30
C SER A 415 16.76 -1.11 17.83
N TRP A 416 15.64 -0.67 17.23
CA TRP A 416 15.62 -0.12 15.87
C TRP A 416 16.44 1.18 15.77
N ILE A 417 16.27 2.09 16.73
CA ILE A 417 17.04 3.35 16.79
C ILE A 417 18.52 3.05 16.97
N ARG A 418 18.86 2.08 17.83
CA ARG A 418 20.24 1.61 18.00
C ARG A 418 20.78 1.01 16.70
N PHE A 419 20.02 0.14 16.04
CA PHE A 419 20.42 -0.47 14.78
C PHE A 419 20.70 0.58 13.70
N GLN A 420 19.82 1.56 13.52
CA GLN A 420 20.03 2.67 12.58
C GLN A 420 21.31 3.45 12.88
N ARG A 421 21.53 3.81 14.15
CA ARG A 421 22.73 4.55 14.57
C ARG A 421 24.02 3.76 14.30
N GLU A 422 24.06 2.48 14.65
CA GLU A 422 25.24 1.65 14.44
C GLU A 422 25.48 1.38 12.94
N ALA A 423 24.43 1.15 12.16
CA ALA A 423 24.52 0.98 10.71
C ALA A 423 25.09 2.24 10.04
N GLU A 424 24.59 3.42 10.39
CA GLU A 424 25.07 4.71 9.87
C GLU A 424 26.54 4.97 10.24
N LYS A 425 26.90 4.67 11.49
CA LYS A 425 28.29 4.77 11.96
C LYS A 425 29.21 3.85 11.16
N THR A 426 28.83 2.58 10.96
CA THR A 426 29.62 1.64 10.16
C THR A 426 29.73 2.09 8.70
N TYR A 427 28.63 2.57 8.10
CA TYR A 427 28.64 3.13 6.75
C TYR A 427 29.63 4.29 6.62
N THR A 428 29.57 5.26 7.55
CA THR A 428 30.48 6.43 7.57
C THR A 428 31.94 5.99 7.65
N ILE A 429 32.27 5.06 8.55
CA ILE A 429 33.63 4.53 8.71
C ILE A 429 34.11 3.86 7.40
N LEU A 430 33.26 3.05 6.77
CA LEU A 430 33.60 2.38 5.52
C LEU A 430 33.79 3.36 4.36
N GLN A 431 32.96 4.40 4.30
CA GLN A 431 33.05 5.45 3.29
C GLN A 431 34.35 6.27 3.45
N GLU A 432 34.69 6.65 4.68
CA GLU A 432 35.94 7.35 4.99
C GLU A 432 37.16 6.51 4.63
N LYS A 433 37.18 5.24 5.03
CA LYS A 433 38.25 4.29 4.71
C LYS A 433 38.39 4.08 3.20
N GLN A 434 37.28 3.93 2.48
CA GLN A 434 37.30 3.83 1.02
C GLN A 434 37.91 5.08 0.38
N ARG A 435 37.51 6.27 0.85
CA ARG A 435 38.03 7.55 0.38
C ARG A 435 39.54 7.68 0.64
N GLU A 436 40.01 7.27 1.81
CA GLU A 436 41.44 7.26 2.15
C GLU A 436 42.22 6.30 1.26
N MET A 437 41.74 5.07 1.06
CA MET A 437 42.38 4.11 0.17
C MET A 437 42.48 4.63 -1.27
N LEU A 438 41.41 5.25 -1.78
CA LEU A 438 41.41 5.86 -3.12
C LEU A 438 42.40 7.02 -3.23
N LYS A 439 42.53 7.85 -2.19
CA LYS A 439 43.55 8.91 -2.13
C LYS A 439 44.96 8.32 -2.19
N CYS A 440 45.26 7.34 -1.34
CA CYS A 440 46.57 6.68 -1.33
C CYS A 440 46.90 6.04 -2.70
N LEU A 441 45.94 5.37 -3.34
CA LEU A 441 46.12 4.78 -4.66
C LEU A 441 46.34 5.84 -5.75
N ALA A 442 45.64 6.98 -5.69
CA ALA A 442 45.83 8.07 -6.63
C ALA A 442 47.22 8.72 -6.47
N GLU A 443 47.66 8.92 -5.23
CA GLU A 443 49.01 9.42 -4.92
C GLU A 443 50.09 8.42 -5.35
N ASP A 444 49.90 7.12 -5.12
CA ASP A 444 50.79 6.06 -5.60
C ASP A 444 50.90 6.04 -7.13
N ALA A 445 49.77 6.14 -7.83
CA ALA A 445 49.75 6.20 -9.29
C ALA A 445 50.49 7.44 -9.81
N LEU A 446 50.29 8.60 -9.19
CA LEU A 446 50.99 9.85 -9.53
C LEU A 446 52.50 9.74 -9.29
N ARG A 447 52.91 9.13 -8.17
CA ARG A 447 54.33 8.89 -7.85
C ARG A 447 54.98 7.96 -8.89
N ARG A 448 54.29 6.89 -9.29
CA ARG A 448 54.78 5.96 -10.32
C ARG A 448 54.86 6.60 -11.71
N HIS A 449 53.97 7.56 -12.02
CA HIS A 449 53.99 8.28 -13.30
C HIS A 449 55.07 9.38 -13.35
N SER A 450 55.36 10.02 -12.23
CA SER A 450 56.33 11.12 -12.08
C SER A 450 57.78 10.62 -11.93
N GLY A 451 58.26 9.80 -12.86
CA GLY A 451 59.67 9.38 -12.94
C GLY A 451 60.62 10.53 -13.37
N PRO A 452 61.94 10.42 -13.15
CA PRO A 452 62.91 11.54 -13.17
C PRO A 452 63.22 12.20 -14.52
N SER A 453 62.41 11.98 -15.57
CA SER A 453 62.64 12.54 -16.91
C SER A 453 61.41 13.19 -17.55
N LYS A 454 60.46 13.69 -16.75
CA LYS A 454 59.34 14.50 -17.26
C LYS A 454 59.12 15.76 -16.44
N THR A 455 59.95 16.77 -16.69
CA THR A 455 59.61 18.18 -16.47
C THR A 455 58.61 18.64 -17.53
N LEU A 456 57.40 18.10 -17.47
CA LEU A 456 56.22 18.75 -18.02
C LEU A 456 55.18 18.67 -16.92
N ALA A 457 54.74 19.84 -16.45
CA ALA A 457 53.64 19.95 -15.51
C ALA A 457 52.52 19.03 -15.98
N PRO A 458 52.02 18.10 -15.15
CA PRO A 458 50.86 17.33 -15.51
C PRO A 458 49.73 18.33 -15.69
N THR A 459 49.37 18.61 -16.94
CA THR A 459 48.09 19.22 -17.27
C THR A 459 47.07 18.27 -16.67
N PHE A 460 46.41 18.72 -15.61
CA PHE A 460 45.29 18.01 -15.02
C PHE A 460 44.38 17.57 -16.18
N PRO A 461 44.13 16.27 -16.39
CA PRO A 461 42.85 15.92 -16.95
C PRO A 461 41.88 16.41 -15.88
N VAL A 462 41.19 17.51 -16.17
CA VAL A 462 39.92 17.82 -15.52
C VAL A 462 39.02 16.64 -15.86
N MET A 463 39.16 15.54 -15.11
CA MET A 463 38.13 14.53 -15.02
C MET A 463 36.99 15.25 -14.30
N HIS A 464 36.12 15.85 -15.10
CA HIS A 464 34.74 16.05 -14.70
C HIS A 464 34.20 14.67 -14.30
N PHE A 465 34.34 14.32 -13.02
CA PHE A 465 33.47 13.34 -12.39
C PHE A 465 32.09 13.97 -12.37
N TYR A 466 31.37 13.83 -13.49
CA TYR A 466 29.92 13.88 -13.48
C TYR A 466 29.47 12.70 -12.63
N PHE A 467 29.22 12.95 -11.35
CA PHE A 467 28.27 12.15 -10.59
C PHE A 467 26.89 12.44 -11.21
N GLY A 468 26.52 11.58 -12.16
CA GLY A 468 25.18 11.51 -12.73
C GLY A 468 24.24 10.69 -11.85
#